data_AF-A0AAN8WQP9-F1
#
_entry.id   AF-A0AAN8WQP9-F1
#
_cell.length_a   1.000
_cell.length_b   1.000
_cell.length_c   1.000
_cell.angle_alpha   90.00
_cell.angle_beta   90.00
_cell.angle_gamma   90.00
#
_symmetry.space_group_name_H-M   'P 1'
#
loop_
_entity.id
_entity.type
_entity.pdbx_description
1 polymer ?
#
loop_
_entity_poly.entity_id
_entity_poly.type
_entity_poly.pdbx_seq_one_letter_code
_entity_poly.pdbx_strand_id
1 'polypeptide(L)'
;MFLGGMYSGFLSNHIDIAPPLAGTLMGITNTCATVPGIVVPSFVGYMTHGNQTVEAWRTIFFITLGIFGLEAIVFCAFGSGEEQEWAKPKPRQDPEEQKLNEGL
;
A
#
# COMPACT_ATOMS: atom_id res chain seq x y z
N MET A 1 -11.59 -15.30 -6.08
CA MET A 1 -12.15 -15.83 -4.81
C MET A 1 -11.39 -15.38 -3.54
N PHE A 2 -10.31 -14.59 -3.61
CA PHE A 2 -9.65 -14.00 -2.42
C PHE A 2 -9.58 -12.46 -2.40
N LEU A 3 -10.23 -11.80 -3.36
CA LEU A 3 -10.18 -10.33 -3.50
C LEU A 3 -10.82 -9.58 -2.32
N GLY A 4 -11.82 -10.19 -1.66
CA GLY A 4 -12.54 -9.54 -0.55
C GLY A 4 -11.63 -9.20 0.63
N GLY A 5 -10.75 -10.13 1.04
CA GLY A 5 -9.79 -9.90 2.13
C GLY A 5 -8.71 -8.88 1.78
N MET A 6 -8.31 -8.84 0.51
CA MET A 6 -7.31 -7.90 -0.01
C MET A 6 -7.81 -6.46 0.09
N TYR A 7 -9.04 -6.20 -0.35
CA TYR A 7 -9.64 -4.87 -0.29
C TYR A 7 -9.98 -4.44 1.13
N SER A 8 -10.47 -5.34 1.99
CA SER A 8 -10.78 -4.99 3.38
C SER A 8 -9.53 -4.63 4.18
N GLY A 9 -8.42 -5.35 3.98
CA GLY A 9 -7.15 -5.03 4.65
C GLY A 9 -6.54 -3.73 4.11
N PHE A 10 -6.47 -3.58 2.79
CA PHE A 10 -5.90 -2.39 2.15
C PHE A 10 -6.64 -1.10 2.53
N LEU A 11 -7.98 -1.10 2.46
CA LEU A 11 -8.77 0.10 2.71
C LEU A 11 -8.72 0.52 4.19
N SER A 12 -8.82 -0.43 5.12
CA SER A 12 -8.78 -0.12 6.55
C SER A 12 -7.40 0.34 7.01
N ASN A 13 -6.32 -0.26 6.49
CA ASN A 13 -4.96 0.05 6.95
C ASN A 13 -4.58 1.54 6.83
N HIS A 14 -5.08 2.23 5.81
CA HIS A 14 -4.84 3.68 5.64
C HIS A 14 -5.51 4.51 6.73
N ILE A 15 -6.70 4.09 7.15
CA ILE A 15 -7.48 4.73 8.21
C ILE A 15 -6.84 4.42 9.57
N ASP A 16 -6.42 3.17 9.78
CA ASP A 16 -5.83 2.72 11.05
C ASP A 16 -4.48 3.41 11.31
N ILE A 17 -3.63 3.54 10.28
CA ILE A 17 -2.28 4.15 10.36
C ILE A 17 -2.34 5.68 10.49
N ALA A 18 -3.25 6.36 9.77
CA ALA A 18 -3.27 7.81 9.73
C ALA A 18 -4.67 8.36 9.38
N PRO A 19 -5.62 8.38 10.33
CA PRO A 19 -7.00 8.80 10.07
C PRO A 19 -7.12 10.18 9.38
N PRO A 20 -6.35 11.22 9.78
CA PRO A 20 -6.43 12.54 9.13
C PRO A 20 -5.89 12.57 7.68
N LEU A 21 -5.01 11.63 7.32
CA LEU A 21 -4.29 11.60 6.04
C LEU A 21 -4.67 10.39 5.18
N ALA A 22 -5.65 9.59 5.60
CA ALA A 22 -6.04 8.34 4.95
C ALA A 22 -6.35 8.52 3.45
N GLY A 23 -7.04 9.60 3.08
CA GLY A 23 -7.34 9.90 1.67
C GLY A 23 -6.10 10.22 0.83
N THR A 24 -5.14 10.96 1.38
CA THR A 24 -3.87 11.26 0.70
C THR A 24 -3.03 10.00 0.52
N LEU A 25 -2.91 9.19 1.57
CA LEU A 25 -2.20 7.90 1.49
C LEU A 25 -2.85 6.98 0.46
N MET A 26 -4.18 6.90 0.43
CA MET A 26 -4.93 6.11 -0.55
C MET A 26 -4.65 6.58 -1.98
N GLY A 27 -4.59 7.89 -2.20
CA GLY A 27 -4.24 8.45 -3.51
C GLY A 27 -2.83 8.07 -3.97
N ILE A 28 -1.85 8.11 -3.04
CA ILE A 28 -0.47 7.73 -3.33
C ILE A 28 -0.39 6.24 -3.66
N THR A 29 -0.96 5.38 -2.83
CA THR A 29 -0.91 3.92 -3.05
C THR A 29 -1.66 3.50 -4.30
N ASN A 30 -2.81 4.11 -4.59
CA ASN A 30 -3.54 3.88 -5.85
C ASN A 30 -2.70 4.28 -7.07
N THR A 31 -2.02 5.43 -7.02
CA THR A 31 -1.13 5.88 -8.09
C THR A 31 -0.04 4.85 -8.35
N CYS A 32 0.64 4.36 -7.31
CA CYS A 32 1.63 3.30 -7.43
C CYS A 32 1.02 2.01 -8.02
N ALA A 33 -0.21 1.66 -7.64
CA ALA A 33 -0.91 0.47 -8.13
C ALA A 33 -1.26 0.54 -9.63
N THR A 34 -1.36 1.73 -10.22
CA THR A 34 -1.61 1.86 -11.67
C THR A 34 -0.42 1.45 -12.53
N VAL A 35 0.82 1.58 -12.03
CA VAL A 35 2.04 1.29 -12.80
C VAL A 35 2.11 -0.18 -13.24
N PRO A 36 1.94 -1.18 -12.36
CA PRO A 36 1.83 -2.58 -12.78
C PRO A 36 0.69 -2.81 -13.78
N GLY A 37 -0.43 -2.09 -13.65
CA GLY A 37 -1.56 -2.19 -14.58
C GLY A 37 -1.20 -1.85 -16.03
N ILE A 38 -0.18 -1.02 -16.24
CA ILE A 38 0.34 -0.66 -17.56
C ILE A 38 1.44 -1.63 -18.01
N VAL A 39 2.35 -2.02 -17.11
CA VAL A 39 3.57 -2.79 -17.45
C VAL A 39 3.28 -4.28 -17.65
N VAL A 40 2.39 -4.86 -16.83
CA VAL A 40 2.13 -6.32 -16.83
C VAL A 40 1.61 -6.83 -18.18
N PRO A 41 0.65 -6.18 -18.87
CA PRO A 41 0.19 -6.64 -20.18
C PRO A 41 1.31 -6.74 -21.23
N SER A 42 2.23 -5.76 -21.26
CA SER A 42 3.38 -5.80 -22.16
C SER A 42 4.33 -6.95 -21.83
N PHE A 43 4.61 -7.17 -20.54
CA PHE A 43 5.44 -8.28 -20.08
C PHE A 43 4.83 -9.65 -20.43
N VAL A 44 3.55 -9.86 -20.12
CA VAL A 44 2.84 -11.11 -20.45
C VAL A 44 2.75 -11.31 -21.96
N GLY A 45 2.52 -10.23 -22.71
CA GLY A 45 2.53 -10.26 -24.17
C GLY A 45 3.87 -10.73 -24.74
N TYR A 46 4.99 -10.22 -24.21
CA TYR A 46 6.33 -10.69 -24.58
C TYR A 46 6.55 -12.17 -24.23
N MET A 47 6.21 -12.58 -23.01
CA MET A 47 6.39 -13.95 -22.53
C MET A 47 5.56 -14.99 -23.28
N THR A 48 4.43 -14.58 -23.86
CA THR A 48 3.52 -15.47 -24.60
C THR A 48 3.61 -15.32 -26.12
N HIS A 49 4.43 -14.39 -26.64
CA HIS A 49 4.50 -14.11 -28.06
C HIS A 49 5.03 -15.32 -28.84
N GLY A 50 4.22 -15.85 -29.77
CA GLY A 50 4.57 -17.06 -30.53
C GLY A 50 4.63 -18.36 -29.71
N ASN A 51 4.32 -18.32 -28.41
CA ASN A 51 4.43 -19.44 -27.48
C ASN A 51 3.31 -19.43 -26.44
N GLN A 52 2.05 -19.50 -26.90
CA GLN A 52 0.86 -19.58 -26.03
C GLN A 52 0.67 -20.98 -25.41
N THR A 53 1.75 -21.56 -24.92
CA THR A 53 1.75 -22.91 -24.33
C THR A 53 1.51 -22.84 -22.82
N VAL A 54 1.08 -23.96 -22.25
CA VAL A 54 0.92 -24.11 -20.80
C VAL A 54 2.23 -23.82 -20.05
N GLU A 55 3.39 -24.11 -20.65
CA GLU A 55 4.69 -23.85 -20.03
C GLU A 55 4.99 -22.36 -19.85
N ALA A 56 4.69 -21.53 -20.86
CA ALA A 56 4.87 -20.07 -20.76
C ALA A 56 4.01 -19.47 -19.64
N TRP A 57 2.74 -19.90 -19.57
CA TRP A 57 1.83 -19.50 -18.49
C TRP A 57 2.28 -19.99 -17.12
N ARG A 58 2.79 -21.22 -17.02
CA ARG A 58 3.32 -21.76 -15.76
C ARG A 58 4.47 -20.90 -15.21
N THR A 59 5.37 -20.44 -16.08
CA THR A 59 6.43 -19.50 -15.70
C THR A 59 5.87 -18.18 -15.17
N ILE A 60 4.88 -17.59 -15.86
CA ILE A 60 4.22 -16.37 -15.40
C ILE A 60 3.58 -16.58 -14.01
N PHE A 61 2.90 -17.70 -13.79
CA PHE A 61 2.29 -17.99 -12.48
C PHE A 61 3.34 -18.16 -11.37
N PHE A 62 4.47 -18.81 -11.64
CA PHE A 62 5.56 -18.91 -10.65
C PHE A 62 6.18 -17.55 -10.32
N ILE A 63 6.32 -16.65 -11.29
CA ILE A 63 6.78 -15.28 -11.06
C ILE A 63 5.77 -14.53 -10.17
N THR A 64 4.47 -14.60 -10.49
CA THR A 64 3.41 -13.99 -9.68
C THR A 64 3.40 -14.52 -8.26
N LEU A 65 3.56 -15.84 -8.08
CA LEU A 65 3.65 -16.46 -6.76
C LEU A 65 4.85 -15.93 -5.96
N GLY A 66 6.01 -15.76 -6.60
CA GLY A 66 7.20 -15.18 -5.97
C GLY A 66 6.98 -13.73 -5.52
N ILE A 67 6.32 -12.91 -6.35
CA ILE A 67 6.00 -11.52 -6.03
C ILE A 67 5.05 -11.44 -4.83
N PHE A 68 3.96 -12.22 -4.82
CA PHE A 68 3.02 -12.25 -3.70
C PHE A 68 3.66 -12.80 -2.42
N GLY A 69 4.55 -13.78 -2.53
CA GLY A 69 5.32 -14.27 -1.39
C GLY A 69 6.22 -13.19 -0.80
N LEU A 70 6.95 -12.45 -1.64
CA LEU A 70 7.78 -11.33 -1.21
C LEU A 70 6.96 -10.20 -0.58
N GLU A 71 5.84 -9.83 -1.19
CA GLU A 71 4.90 -8.84 -0.66
C GLU A 71 4.41 -9.24 0.73
N ALA A 72 3.99 -10.50 0.91
CA ALA A 72 3.56 -11.02 2.20
C ALA A 72 4.67 -10.94 3.25
N ILE A 73 5.92 -11.32 2.90
CA ILE A 73 7.06 -11.23 3.81
C ILE A 73 7.33 -9.78 4.22
N VAL A 74 7.34 -8.85 3.26
CA VAL A 74 7.56 -7.43 3.53
C VAL A 74 6.45 -6.88 4.43
N PHE A 75 5.19 -7.19 4.13
CA PHE A 75 4.07 -6.76 4.96
C PHE A 75 4.12 -7.37 6.37
N CYS A 76 4.45 -8.65 6.51
CA CYS A 76 4.62 -9.28 7.82
C CYS A 76 5.78 -8.69 8.64
N ALA A 77 6.84 -8.22 7.97
CA ALA A 77 8.01 -7.66 8.64
C ALA A 77 7.83 -6.18 9.05
N PHE A 78 7.10 -5.38 8.26
CA PHE A 78 7.02 -3.92 8.43
C PHE A 78 5.62 -3.36 8.62
N GLY A 79 4.58 -4.16 8.37
CA GLY A 79 3.19 -3.73 8.51
C GLY A 79 2.82 -3.42 9.96
N SER A 80 2.01 -2.39 10.16
CA SER A 80 1.42 -2.03 11.45
C SER A 80 -0.06 -1.71 11.26
N GLY A 81 -0.87 -1.99 12.28
CA GLY A 81 -2.28 -1.60 12.36
C GLY A 81 -2.53 -0.50 13.39
N GLU A 82 -1.50 0.14 13.91
CA GLU A 82 -1.60 1.21 14.91
C GLU A 82 -1.41 2.59 14.26
N GLU A 83 -2.07 3.60 14.85
CA GLU A 83 -1.92 5.00 14.42
C GLU A 83 -0.48 5.46 14.59
N GLN A 84 0.10 5.96 13.50
CA GLN A 84 1.49 6.38 13.46
C GLN A 84 1.68 7.76 14.07
N GLU A 85 2.79 7.95 14.79
CA GLU A 85 3.06 9.19 15.53
C GLU A 85 3.12 10.44 14.66
N TRP A 86 3.59 10.31 13.41
CA TRP A 86 3.65 11.41 12.45
C TRP A 86 2.27 11.87 11.96
N ALA A 87 1.24 11.03 12.12
CA ALA A 87 -0.13 11.34 11.74
C ALA A 87 -0.95 11.94 12.89
N LYS A 88 -0.47 11.81 14.15
CA LYS A 88 -1.19 12.31 15.33
C LYS A 88 -1.34 13.83 15.25
N PRO A 89 -2.56 14.37 15.50
CA PRO A 89 -2.75 15.80 15.59
C PRO A 89 -1.85 16.38 16.69
N LYS A 90 -1.05 17.41 16.38
CA LYS A 90 -0.31 18.13 17.42
C LYS A 90 -1.32 18.70 18.42
N PRO A 91 -1.07 18.62 19.74
CA PRO A 91 -1.92 19.27 20.73
C PRO A 91 -2.11 20.73 20.32
N ARG A 92 -3.37 21.16 20.23
CA ARG A 92 -3.68 22.57 20.07
C ARG A 92 -3.13 23.25 21.33
N GLN A 93 -2.03 23.99 21.19
CA GLN A 93 -1.59 24.88 22.25
C GLN A 93 -2.65 25.96 22.37
N ASP A 94 -3.26 26.04 23.53
CA ASP A 94 -4.24 27.06 23.82
C ASP A 94 -3.55 28.41 23.68
N PRO A 95 -4.13 29.41 22.98
CA PRO A 95 -3.47 30.70 22.79
C PRO A 95 -3.09 31.40 24.11
N GLU A 96 -3.73 31.03 25.23
CA GLU A 96 -3.35 31.49 26.57
C GLU A 96 -2.11 30.77 27.12
N GLU A 97 -1.96 29.47 26.88
CA GLU A 97 -0.81 28.67 27.34
C GLU A 97 0.46 29.04 26.56
N GLN A 98 0.32 29.38 25.27
CA GLN A 98 1.42 29.86 24.44
C GLN A 98 1.92 31.24 24.89
N LYS A 99 1.01 32.16 25.24
CA LYS A 99 1.35 33.47 25.81
C LYS A 99 1.99 33.38 27.19
N LEU A 100 1.60 32.40 28.00
CA LEU A 100 2.20 32.16 29.32
C LEU A 100 3.63 31.62 29.20
N ASN A 101 3.90 30.75 28.22
CA ASN A 101 5.21 30.15 27.98
C ASN A 101 6.19 31.09 27.26
N GLU A 102 5.71 32.04 26.46
CA GLU A 102 6.54 33.07 25.81
C GLU A 102 6.76 34.32 26.70
N GLY A 103 6.11 34.38 27.87
CA GLY A 103 6.08 35.54 28.77
C GLY A 103 7.03 35.48 29.99
N LEU A 104 8.01 34.57 30.02
CA LEU A 104 9.03 34.46 31.08
C LEU A 104 10.44 34.32 30.48
#